data_AF-A0A945N3L9-F1
#
_entry.id   AF-A0A945N3L9-F1
#
_cell.length_a   1.000
_cell.length_b   1.000
_cell.length_c   1.000
_cell.angle_alpha   90.00
_cell.angle_beta   90.00
_cell.angle_gamma   90.00
#
_symmetry.space_group_name_H-M   'P 1'
#
loop_
_entity.id
_entity.type
_entity.pdbx_description
1 polymer ?
#
loop_
_entity_poly.entity_id
_entity_poly.type
_entity_poly.pdbx_seq_one_letter_code
_entity_poly.pdbx_strand_id
1 'polypeptide(L)'
;MRIPPRESPPDRMDKLRVEIAEAVCPAATDGRVCGETCAFACPQCGSTACQCTCSPDCAEASRALSADPDHYPIEPGILPLVFEMKRLGFFRPCWSCEGHLGTDGALWKLPRVWFYCSSTAQLRLLGDGIKDLQLEGKLSAQWHIVVTFSDSDNPDTTFSLEPADHTKDAALLPGLQNDALVIARSLEALMTGQAKKLQQTLDEALARDT
;
A
#
# COMPACT_ATOMS: atom_id res chain seq x y z
N MET A 1 23.75 -13.53 16.31
CA MET A 1 23.37 -14.92 15.95
C MET A 1 22.86 -14.88 14.51
N ARG A 2 23.43 -15.66 13.59
CA ARG A 2 22.93 -15.74 12.20
C ARG A 2 21.80 -16.76 12.17
N ILE A 3 20.62 -16.35 11.69
CA ILE A 3 19.52 -17.28 11.43
C ILE A 3 19.87 -18.02 10.12
N PRO A 4 19.93 -19.36 10.10
CA PRO A 4 20.22 -20.10 8.88
C PRO A 4 19.10 -19.88 7.85
N PRO A 5 19.43 -19.83 6.54
CA PRO A 5 18.41 -19.74 5.51
C PRO A 5 17.49 -20.96 5.60
N ARG A 6 16.18 -20.72 5.45
CA ARG A 6 15.21 -21.81 5.35
C ARG A 6 15.40 -22.52 4.01
N GLU A 7 15.61 -23.84 4.05
CA GLU A 7 15.53 -24.66 2.84
C GLU A 7 14.19 -24.42 2.14
N SER A 8 14.28 -23.95 0.90
CA SER A 8 13.14 -23.64 0.07
C SER A 8 13.31 -24.35 -1.26
N PRO A 9 12.24 -24.98 -1.78
CA PRO A 9 12.33 -25.61 -3.07
C PRO A 9 12.67 -24.56 -4.16
N PRO A 10 13.42 -24.93 -5.21
CA PRO A 10 13.95 -23.96 -6.20
C PRO A 10 12.88 -23.11 -6.87
N ASP A 11 11.72 -23.71 -7.15
CA ASP A 11 10.54 -23.04 -7.72
C ASP A 11 10.08 -21.83 -6.90
N ARG A 12 10.12 -21.94 -5.57
CA ARG A 12 9.78 -20.85 -4.66
C ARG A 12 10.81 -19.73 -4.71
N MET A 13 12.09 -20.06 -4.80
CA MET A 13 13.17 -19.05 -4.87
C MET A 13 13.11 -18.28 -6.18
N ASP A 14 12.87 -18.97 -7.30
CA ASP A 14 12.71 -18.32 -8.59
C ASP A 14 11.47 -17.44 -8.62
N LYS A 15 10.35 -17.90 -8.04
CA LYS A 15 9.15 -17.07 -7.88
C LYS A 15 9.43 -15.79 -7.09
N LEU A 16 10.12 -15.88 -5.95
CA LEU A 16 10.46 -14.70 -5.15
C LEU A 16 11.37 -13.73 -5.91
N ARG A 17 12.32 -14.23 -6.71
CA ARG A 17 13.18 -13.37 -7.55
C ARG A 17 12.37 -12.61 -8.60
N VAL A 18 11.42 -13.29 -9.24
CA VAL A 18 10.50 -12.65 -10.19
C VAL A 18 9.68 -11.55 -9.49
N GLU A 19 9.05 -11.88 -8.35
CA GLU A 19 8.27 -10.91 -7.57
C GLU A 19 9.10 -9.68 -7.14
N ILE A 20 10.37 -9.88 -6.73
CA ILE A 20 11.28 -8.79 -6.39
C ILE A 20 11.63 -7.95 -7.63
N ALA A 21 11.92 -8.60 -8.76
CA ALA A 21 12.24 -7.91 -10.00
C ALA A 21 11.06 -7.07 -10.51
N GLU A 22 9.83 -7.55 -10.38
CA GLU A 22 8.61 -6.79 -10.68
C GLU A 22 8.51 -5.51 -9.83
N ALA A 23 8.95 -5.53 -8.57
CA ALA A 23 8.96 -4.33 -7.73
C ALA A 23 10.08 -3.31 -8.08
N VAL A 24 11.16 -3.76 -8.74
CA VAL A 24 12.23 -2.85 -9.21
C VAL A 24 11.75 -1.95 -10.34
N CYS A 25 10.87 -2.47 -11.20
CA CYS A 25 10.24 -1.73 -12.27
C CYS A 25 8.75 -2.09 -12.29
N PRO A 26 7.94 -1.53 -11.38
CA PRO A 26 6.52 -1.83 -11.30
C PRO A 26 5.89 -1.58 -12.65
N ALA A 27 5.26 -2.61 -13.22
CA ALA A 27 4.40 -2.39 -14.37
C ALA A 27 3.29 -1.44 -13.93
N ALA A 28 3.02 -0.41 -14.73
CA ALA A 28 1.83 0.38 -14.52
C ALA A 28 0.62 -0.56 -14.52
N THR A 29 -0.36 -0.30 -13.66
CA THR A 29 -1.64 -0.99 -13.73
C THR A 29 -2.19 -0.88 -15.15
N ASP A 30 -2.63 -1.99 -15.73
CA ASP A 30 -3.26 -1.94 -17.05
C ASP A 30 -4.58 -1.15 -16.95
N GLY A 31 -4.82 -0.26 -17.92
CA GLY A 31 -6.03 0.54 -17.93
C GLY A 31 -6.01 1.68 -16.92
N ARG A 32 -7.14 1.97 -16.25
CA ARG A 32 -7.27 3.04 -15.25
C ARG A 32 -6.83 2.57 -13.88
N VAL A 33 -6.17 3.43 -13.08
CA VAL A 33 -5.88 3.15 -11.66
C VAL A 33 -7.16 2.81 -10.90
N CYS A 34 -8.24 3.57 -11.11
CA CYS A 34 -9.51 3.30 -10.46
C CYS A 34 -10.21 2.02 -10.94
N GLY A 35 -9.72 1.40 -12.03
CA GLY A 35 -10.33 0.23 -12.67
C GLY A 35 -11.39 0.58 -13.71
N GLU A 36 -12.07 -0.43 -14.21
CA GLU A 36 -13.06 -0.34 -15.29
C GLU A 36 -14.30 0.49 -14.92
N THR A 37 -14.57 0.67 -13.63
CA THR A 37 -15.66 1.51 -13.10
C THR A 37 -15.44 3.00 -13.35
N CYS A 38 -14.23 3.41 -13.72
CA CYS A 38 -13.93 4.79 -14.06
C CYS A 38 -14.43 5.14 -15.47
N ALA A 39 -15.64 5.70 -15.56
CA ALA A 39 -16.24 6.17 -16.81
C ALA A 39 -15.72 7.55 -17.28
N PHE A 40 -14.78 8.17 -16.54
CA PHE A 40 -14.31 9.52 -16.84
C PHE A 40 -13.44 9.55 -18.10
N ALA A 41 -13.84 10.32 -19.12
CA ALA A 41 -13.06 10.51 -20.33
C ALA A 41 -11.82 11.38 -20.04
N CYS A 42 -10.63 10.91 -20.44
CA CYS A 42 -9.40 11.64 -20.18
C CYS A 42 -9.40 12.99 -20.91
N PRO A 43 -9.20 14.13 -20.21
CA PRO A 43 -9.20 15.44 -20.84
C PRO A 43 -8.04 15.62 -21.83
N GLN A 44 -6.96 14.83 -21.71
CA GLN A 44 -5.78 14.92 -22.58
C GLN A 44 -5.96 14.16 -23.90
N CYS A 45 -6.59 12.99 -23.91
CA CYS A 45 -6.66 12.12 -25.10
C CYS A 45 -8.05 11.55 -25.40
N GLY A 46 -9.07 11.88 -24.61
CA GLY A 46 -10.44 11.41 -24.77
C GLY A 46 -10.68 9.95 -24.38
N SER A 47 -9.64 9.15 -24.13
CA SER A 47 -9.76 7.73 -23.80
C SER A 47 -10.34 7.51 -22.40
N THR A 48 -11.17 6.49 -22.24
CA THR A 48 -11.62 5.97 -20.93
C THR A 48 -10.68 4.92 -20.34
N ALA A 49 -9.66 4.48 -21.09
CA ALA A 49 -8.76 3.39 -20.70
C ALA A 49 -7.30 3.83 -20.43
N CYS A 50 -6.97 5.12 -20.54
CA CYS A 50 -5.60 5.60 -20.35
C CYS A 50 -5.31 6.04 -18.89
N GLN A 51 -4.02 6.20 -18.56
CA GLN A 51 -3.57 6.81 -17.30
C GLN A 51 -2.98 8.22 -17.43
N CYS A 52 -3.06 8.86 -18.60
CA CYS A 52 -2.31 10.09 -18.90
C CYS A 52 -2.44 11.20 -17.84
N THR A 53 -3.60 11.28 -17.18
CA THR A 53 -3.93 12.29 -16.18
C THR A 53 -4.51 11.68 -14.90
N CYS A 54 -4.38 10.37 -14.70
CA CYS A 54 -4.84 9.72 -13.47
C CYS A 54 -4.02 10.23 -12.29
N SER A 55 -4.71 10.72 -11.27
CA SER A 55 -4.11 11.29 -10.06
C SER A 55 -5.06 11.03 -8.89
N PRO A 56 -4.54 10.90 -7.65
CA PRO A 56 -5.38 10.91 -6.46
C PRO A 56 -6.22 12.19 -6.32
N ASP A 57 -5.79 13.31 -6.93
CA ASP A 57 -6.52 14.58 -6.94
C ASP A 57 -7.66 14.64 -7.98
N CYS A 58 -7.88 13.56 -8.73
CA CYS A 58 -9.01 13.47 -9.65
C CYS A 58 -10.32 13.53 -8.87
N ALA A 59 -11.25 14.41 -9.27
CA ALA A 59 -12.59 14.50 -8.68
C ALA A 59 -13.33 13.14 -8.69
N GLU A 60 -13.02 12.34 -9.72
CA GLU A 60 -13.36 10.93 -9.93
C GLU A 60 -12.97 9.97 -8.81
N ALA A 61 -11.78 10.16 -8.24
CA ALA A 61 -11.05 9.08 -7.60
C ALA A 61 -11.77 8.54 -6.36
N SER A 62 -12.32 9.43 -5.53
CA SER A 62 -13.04 9.07 -4.30
C SER A 62 -14.21 8.12 -4.56
N ARG A 63 -15.03 8.41 -5.58
CA ARG A 63 -16.16 7.55 -5.97
C ARG A 63 -15.69 6.33 -6.76
N ALA A 64 -14.87 6.52 -7.79
CA ALA A 64 -14.48 5.43 -8.70
C ALA A 64 -13.66 4.31 -8.04
N LEU A 65 -12.97 4.59 -6.93
CA LEU A 65 -12.23 3.58 -6.15
C LEU A 65 -13.07 2.83 -5.14
N SER A 66 -14.27 3.33 -4.81
CA SER A 66 -15.16 2.67 -3.86
C SER A 66 -16.00 1.58 -4.52
N ALA A 67 -16.25 0.50 -3.79
CA ALA A 67 -17.21 -0.53 -4.19
C ALA A 67 -18.67 -0.06 -3.99
N ASP A 68 -18.91 0.93 -3.13
CA ASP A 68 -20.22 1.55 -2.88
C ASP A 68 -20.05 3.07 -2.83
N PRO A 69 -19.91 3.73 -3.99
CA PRO A 69 -19.58 5.16 -4.08
C PRO A 69 -20.68 6.09 -3.56
N ASP A 70 -21.91 5.62 -3.45
CA ASP A 70 -23.05 6.44 -3.03
C ASP A 70 -23.17 6.51 -1.51
N HIS A 71 -22.78 5.45 -0.79
CA HIS A 71 -22.82 5.43 0.67
C HIS A 71 -21.44 5.59 1.31
N TYR A 72 -20.38 5.10 0.65
CA TYR A 72 -19.03 5.02 1.21
C TYR A 72 -17.97 5.46 0.19
N PRO A 73 -18.00 6.71 -0.32
CA PRO A 73 -16.90 7.24 -1.12
C PRO A 73 -15.60 7.24 -0.31
N ILE A 74 -14.45 7.04 -0.97
CA ILE A 74 -13.16 7.01 -0.27
C ILE A 74 -12.84 8.40 0.27
N GLU A 75 -12.53 8.46 1.56
CA GLU A 75 -12.36 9.70 2.29
C GLU A 75 -11.09 10.46 1.85
N PRO A 76 -11.11 11.80 1.73
CA PRO A 76 -10.01 12.56 1.14
C PRO A 76 -8.66 12.39 1.85
N GLY A 77 -8.65 12.23 3.18
CA GLY A 77 -7.43 12.10 3.96
C GLY A 77 -6.69 10.77 3.74
N ILE A 78 -7.38 9.73 3.26
CA ILE A 78 -6.80 8.41 2.98
C ILE A 78 -6.73 8.08 1.48
N LEU A 79 -7.49 8.80 0.65
CA LEU A 79 -7.59 8.58 -0.79
C LEU A 79 -6.23 8.50 -1.51
N PRO A 80 -5.24 9.38 -1.25
CA PRO A 80 -3.94 9.27 -1.90
C PRO A 80 -3.25 7.94 -1.63
N LEU A 81 -3.34 7.41 -0.41
CA LEU A 81 -2.74 6.12 -0.06
C LEU A 81 -3.45 4.97 -0.78
N VAL A 82 -4.78 4.96 -0.78
CA VAL A 82 -5.59 3.96 -1.49
C VAL A 82 -5.28 3.96 -2.99
N PHE A 83 -5.22 5.15 -3.60
CA PHE A 83 -4.90 5.32 -5.01
C PHE A 83 -3.52 4.77 -5.35
N GLU A 84 -2.48 5.18 -4.60
CA GLU A 84 -1.10 4.76 -4.87
C GLU A 84 -0.90 3.25 -4.65
N MET A 85 -1.52 2.68 -3.61
CA MET A 85 -1.50 1.23 -3.41
C MET A 85 -2.11 0.48 -4.59
N LYS A 86 -3.22 0.96 -5.14
CA LYS A 86 -3.85 0.37 -6.32
C LYS A 86 -3.00 0.59 -7.57
N ARG A 87 -2.42 1.79 -7.75
CA ARG A 87 -1.61 2.16 -8.92
C ARG A 87 -0.41 1.23 -9.11
N LEU A 88 0.25 0.83 -8.02
CA LEU A 88 1.39 -0.07 -8.04
C LEU A 88 1.05 -1.51 -8.46
N GLY A 89 -0.22 -1.91 -8.45
CA GLY A 89 -0.66 -3.24 -8.90
C GLY A 89 -0.36 -4.41 -7.95
N PHE A 90 0.50 -4.22 -6.93
CA PHE A 90 0.84 -5.26 -5.94
C PHE A 90 -0.22 -5.45 -4.85
N PHE A 91 -1.01 -4.40 -4.60
CA PHE A 91 -1.98 -4.36 -3.52
C PHE A 91 -3.37 -4.18 -4.09
N ARG A 92 -4.34 -4.90 -3.52
CA ARG A 92 -5.76 -4.69 -3.82
C ARG A 92 -6.45 -4.14 -2.58
N PRO A 93 -6.53 -2.82 -2.40
CA PRO A 93 -7.29 -2.21 -1.32
C PRO A 93 -8.74 -2.71 -1.34
N CYS A 94 -9.29 -2.99 -0.16
CA CYS A 94 -10.65 -3.51 0.01
C CYS A 94 -11.46 -2.76 1.07
N TRP A 95 -10.79 -2.05 1.98
CA TRP A 95 -11.43 -1.16 2.93
C TRP A 95 -10.44 -0.06 3.34
N SER A 96 -10.92 1.11 3.73
CA SER A 96 -10.07 2.20 4.22
C SER A 96 -10.82 3.10 5.18
N CYS A 97 -10.08 3.81 6.01
CA CYS A 97 -10.58 4.89 6.84
C CYS A 97 -9.52 5.99 6.96
N GLU A 98 -9.92 7.26 6.97
CA GLU A 98 -9.01 8.39 7.21
C GLU A 98 -8.78 8.71 8.69
N GLY A 99 -9.42 7.95 9.59
CA GLY A 99 -9.40 8.21 11.02
C GLY A 99 -10.37 9.32 11.43
N HIS A 100 -11.00 9.16 12.59
CA HIS A 100 -12.08 10.02 13.05
C HIS A 100 -12.05 10.21 14.56
N LEU A 101 -12.47 11.39 15.01
CA LEU A 101 -12.80 11.63 16.40
C LEU A 101 -14.19 11.06 16.72
N GLY A 102 -14.37 10.60 17.94
CA GLY A 102 -15.67 10.23 18.50
C GLY A 102 -16.50 11.45 18.87
N THR A 103 -17.75 11.21 19.28
CA THR A 103 -18.65 12.27 19.78
C THR A 103 -18.17 12.90 21.09
N ASP A 104 -17.28 12.22 21.81
CA ASP A 104 -16.59 12.69 23.01
C ASP A 104 -15.32 13.51 22.70
N GLY A 105 -14.99 13.69 21.42
CA GLY A 105 -13.80 14.38 20.97
C GLY A 105 -12.50 13.57 21.10
N ALA A 106 -12.56 12.32 21.57
CA ALA A 106 -11.41 11.43 21.64
C ALA A 106 -11.13 10.78 20.28
N LEU A 107 -9.91 10.30 20.06
CA LEU A 107 -9.59 9.54 18.85
C LEU A 107 -10.37 8.21 18.85
N TRP A 108 -11.26 8.03 17.88
CA TRP A 108 -12.12 6.86 17.76
C TRP A 108 -11.61 5.86 16.73
N LYS A 109 -11.37 6.32 15.50
CA LYS A 109 -10.83 5.50 14.41
C LYS A 109 -9.44 6.00 14.03
N LEU A 110 -8.55 5.06 13.72
CA LEU A 110 -7.24 5.38 13.16
C LEU A 110 -7.28 5.30 11.64
N PRO A 111 -6.51 6.15 10.94
CA PRO A 111 -6.34 6.01 9.51
C PRO A 111 -5.74 4.64 9.20
N ARG A 112 -6.28 3.92 8.23
CA ARG A 112 -5.75 2.63 7.79
C ARG A 112 -6.29 2.22 6.43
N VAL A 113 -5.58 1.34 5.75
CA VAL A 113 -6.03 0.70 4.52
C VAL A 113 -5.92 -0.81 4.67
N TRP A 114 -7.03 -1.51 4.46
CA TRP A 114 -7.05 -2.96 4.34
C TRP A 114 -6.88 -3.35 2.89
N PHE A 115 -6.11 -4.39 2.63
CA PHE A 115 -5.76 -4.83 1.29
C PHE A 115 -5.45 -6.32 1.23
N TYR A 116 -5.61 -6.88 0.04
CA TYR A 116 -5.09 -8.20 -0.32
C TYR A 116 -3.72 -8.06 -0.97
N CYS A 117 -2.85 -9.05 -0.74
CA CYS A 117 -1.56 -9.17 -1.39
C CYS A 117 -1.18 -10.65 -1.53
N SER A 118 -0.86 -11.09 -2.74
CA SER A 118 -0.50 -12.50 -3.03
C SER A 118 0.97 -12.82 -2.81
N SER A 119 1.82 -11.81 -2.61
CA SER A 119 3.27 -11.97 -2.48
C SER A 119 3.76 -11.52 -1.11
N THR A 120 4.36 -12.46 -0.39
CA THR A 120 5.09 -12.15 0.85
C THR A 120 6.35 -11.31 0.62
N ALA A 121 6.92 -11.33 -0.59
CA ALA A 121 8.02 -10.44 -0.94
C ALA A 121 7.53 -8.99 -0.95
N GLN A 122 6.40 -8.71 -1.61
CA GLN A 122 5.83 -7.35 -1.66
C GLN A 122 5.46 -6.82 -0.27
N LEU A 123 4.91 -7.68 0.61
CA LEU A 123 4.65 -7.31 2.01
C LEU A 123 5.92 -6.95 2.77
N ARG A 124 7.00 -7.71 2.55
CA ARG A 124 8.31 -7.40 3.14
C ARG A 124 8.85 -6.07 2.65
N LEU A 125 8.80 -5.82 1.34
CA LEU A 125 9.27 -4.56 0.75
C LEU A 125 8.49 -3.36 1.32
N LEU A 126 7.17 -3.49 1.45
CA LEU A 126 6.33 -2.47 2.07
C LEU A 126 6.73 -2.25 3.53
N GLY A 127 6.86 -3.32 4.33
CA GLY A 127 7.23 -3.24 5.74
C GLY A 127 8.60 -2.60 5.96
N ASP A 128 9.61 -3.01 5.18
CA ASP A 128 10.97 -2.45 5.23
C ASP A 128 10.97 -0.97 4.79
N GLY A 129 10.16 -0.61 3.78
CA GLY A 129 10.01 0.78 3.33
C GLY A 129 9.34 1.70 4.35
N ILE A 130 8.26 1.24 4.99
CA ILE A 130 7.61 1.97 6.09
C ILE A 130 8.59 2.17 7.24
N LYS A 131 9.38 1.14 7.57
CA LYS A 131 10.41 1.22 8.62
C LYS A 131 11.47 2.26 8.29
N ASP A 132 11.92 2.36 7.04
CA ASP A 132 12.86 3.41 6.62
C ASP A 132 12.27 4.81 6.84
N LEU A 133 11.00 5.05 6.49
CA LEU A 133 10.34 6.35 6.78
C LEU A 133 10.31 6.68 8.27
N GLN A 134 10.07 5.68 9.13
CA GLN A 134 10.08 5.85 10.59
C GLN A 134 11.47 6.22 11.10
N LEU A 135 12.50 5.50 10.66
CA LEU A 135 13.89 5.74 11.07
C LEU A 135 14.41 7.10 10.58
N GLU A 136 13.91 7.57 9.44
CA GLU A 136 14.18 8.90 8.91
C GLU A 136 13.38 10.02 9.59
N GLY A 137 12.48 9.69 10.53
CA GLY A 137 11.64 10.66 11.24
C GLY A 137 10.59 11.33 10.36
N LYS A 138 10.22 10.71 9.24
CA LYS A 138 9.21 11.24 8.30
C LYS A 138 7.78 10.96 8.72
N LEU A 139 7.58 9.99 9.62
CA LEU A 139 6.28 9.65 10.20
C LEU A 139 6.19 10.15 11.64
N SER A 140 5.04 10.72 11.99
CA SER A 140 4.73 11.17 13.34
C SER A 140 4.48 10.01 14.31
N ALA A 141 4.02 8.86 13.80
CA ALA A 141 3.76 7.66 14.57
C ALA A 141 4.42 6.42 13.96
N GLN A 142 4.45 5.34 14.75
CA GLN A 142 4.81 4.03 14.21
C GLN A 142 3.63 3.47 13.40
N TRP A 143 3.89 2.99 12.18
CA TRP A 143 2.99 2.26 11.31
C TRP A 143 3.53 0.85 11.11
N HIS A 144 2.62 -0.09 10.88
CA HIS A 144 2.95 -1.49 10.64
C HIS A 144 1.97 -2.15 9.68
N ILE A 145 2.32 -3.36 9.24
CA ILE A 145 1.43 -4.24 8.50
C ILE A 145 0.98 -5.34 9.46
N VAL A 146 -0.33 -5.51 9.62
CA VAL A 146 -0.93 -6.58 10.42
C VAL A 146 -1.79 -7.48 9.57
N VAL A 147 -1.87 -8.76 9.93
CA VAL A 147 -2.88 -9.67 9.35
C VAL A 147 -4.22 -9.33 9.98
N THR A 148 -5.24 -9.15 9.16
CA THR A 148 -6.62 -8.88 9.58
C THR A 148 -7.59 -9.84 8.89
N PHE A 149 -8.84 -9.79 9.32
CA PHE A 149 -9.92 -10.62 8.83
C PHE A 149 -10.98 -9.73 8.19
N SER A 150 -11.28 -9.94 6.90
CA SER A 150 -12.28 -9.13 6.21
C SER A 150 -13.71 -9.52 6.60
N ASP A 151 -14.08 -10.79 6.47
CA ASP A 151 -15.45 -11.29 6.71
C ASP A 151 -15.52 -12.81 6.88
N SER A 152 -16.56 -13.29 7.58
CA SER A 152 -16.74 -14.71 7.98
C SER A 152 -16.71 -15.72 6.83
N ASP A 153 -17.06 -15.28 5.62
CA ASP A 153 -17.18 -16.07 4.41
C ASP A 153 -16.01 -15.86 3.43
N ASN A 154 -15.05 -15.00 3.75
CA ASN A 154 -13.85 -14.81 2.95
C ASN A 154 -12.67 -15.62 3.51
N PRO A 155 -12.22 -16.69 2.82
CA PRO A 155 -11.08 -17.49 3.26
C PRO A 155 -9.72 -16.83 2.98
N ASP A 156 -9.68 -15.73 2.24
CA ASP A 156 -8.43 -15.09 1.83
C ASP A 156 -7.79 -14.28 2.97
N THR A 157 -6.47 -14.20 2.98
CA THR A 157 -5.73 -13.43 4.00
C THR A 157 -5.79 -11.95 3.66
N THR A 158 -6.31 -11.16 4.59
CA THR A 158 -6.34 -9.70 4.46
C THR A 158 -5.23 -9.09 5.32
N PHE A 159 -4.66 -7.99 4.85
CA PHE A 159 -3.66 -7.22 5.59
C PHE A 159 -4.18 -5.81 5.86
N SER A 160 -3.70 -5.18 6.91
CA SER A 160 -3.95 -3.77 7.20
C SER A 160 -2.63 -3.02 7.36
N LEU A 161 -2.52 -1.88 6.68
CA LEU A 161 -1.48 -0.89 6.93
C LEU A 161 -2.07 0.17 7.85
N GLU A 162 -1.58 0.23 9.09
CA GLU A 162 -2.16 1.06 10.14
C GLU A 162 -1.12 1.56 11.17
N PRO A 163 -1.45 2.61 11.94
CA PRO A 163 -0.66 3.02 13.09
C PRO A 163 -0.64 1.92 14.16
N ALA A 164 0.55 1.66 14.71
CA ALA A 164 0.79 0.68 15.74
C ALA A 164 0.37 1.16 17.14
N ASP A 165 0.31 2.47 17.36
CA ASP A 165 -0.21 3.03 18.60
C ASP A 165 -1.73 3.23 18.50
N HIS A 166 -2.43 2.72 19.50
CA HIS A 166 -3.88 2.83 19.65
C HIS A 166 -4.27 3.76 20.81
N THR A 167 -3.39 4.68 21.20
CA THR A 167 -3.71 5.77 22.11
C THR A 167 -4.91 6.57 21.60
N LYS A 168 -5.79 6.96 22.52
CA LYS A 168 -7.02 7.70 22.20
C LYS A 168 -6.84 9.22 22.17
N ASP A 169 -5.60 9.68 21.99
CA ASP A 169 -5.29 11.10 21.98
C ASP A 169 -5.70 11.74 20.65
N ALA A 170 -6.71 12.60 20.72
CA ALA A 170 -7.24 13.33 19.57
C ALA A 170 -6.18 14.22 18.89
N ALA A 171 -5.17 14.69 19.62
CA ALA A 171 -4.11 15.52 19.07
C ALA A 171 -3.25 14.78 18.02
N LEU A 172 -3.31 13.44 17.99
CA LEU A 172 -2.56 12.63 17.04
C LEU A 172 -3.19 12.60 15.65
N LEU A 173 -4.52 12.80 15.53
CA LEU A 173 -5.25 12.57 14.26
C LEU A 173 -4.65 13.35 13.08
N PRO A 174 -4.34 14.66 13.17
CA PRO A 174 -3.74 15.38 12.05
C PRO A 174 -2.37 14.82 11.64
N GLY A 175 -1.57 14.37 12.60
CA GLY A 175 -0.28 13.72 12.36
C GLY A 175 -0.44 12.39 11.63
N LEU A 176 -1.38 11.56 12.06
CA LEU A 176 -1.66 10.26 11.45
C LEU A 176 -2.23 10.41 10.02
N GLN A 177 -3.10 11.39 9.78
CA GLN A 177 -3.59 11.70 8.43
C GLN A 177 -2.45 12.20 7.52
N ASN A 178 -1.57 13.04 8.05
CA ASN A 178 -0.38 13.46 7.31
C ASN A 178 0.58 12.29 7.02
N ASP A 179 0.76 11.37 7.96
CA ASP A 179 1.57 10.16 7.73
C ASP A 179 1.04 9.34 6.56
N ALA A 180 -0.28 9.16 6.45
CA ALA A 180 -0.89 8.48 5.31
C ALA A 180 -0.54 9.17 3.97
N LEU A 181 -0.52 10.50 3.94
CA LEU A 181 -0.08 11.27 2.76
C LEU A 181 1.40 11.10 2.47
N VAL A 182 2.26 11.10 3.49
CA VAL A 182 3.72 10.88 3.35
C VAL A 182 4.00 9.48 2.80
N ILE A 183 3.30 8.47 3.33
CA ILE A 183 3.40 7.09 2.85
C ILE A 183 2.97 7.03 1.38
N ALA A 184 1.81 7.60 1.03
CA ALA A 184 1.30 7.61 -0.34
C ALA A 184 2.32 8.20 -1.32
N ARG A 185 2.85 9.39 -1.03
CA ARG A 185 3.83 10.10 -1.87
C ARG A 185 5.16 9.37 -2.01
N SER A 186 5.50 8.53 -1.03
CA SER A 186 6.78 7.80 -1.01
C SER A 186 6.66 6.38 -1.54
N LEU A 187 5.44 5.86 -1.72
CA LEU A 187 5.18 4.43 -1.84
C LEU A 187 5.95 3.76 -2.99
N GLU A 188 5.92 4.33 -4.18
CA GLU A 188 6.67 3.80 -5.34
C GLU A 188 8.18 3.78 -5.08
N ALA A 189 8.74 4.91 -4.62
CA ALA A 189 10.16 5.02 -4.36
C ALA A 189 10.62 4.06 -3.25
N LEU A 190 9.79 3.85 -2.22
CA LEU A 190 10.05 2.88 -1.16
C LEU A 190 10.07 1.45 -1.70
N MET A 191 9.02 1.05 -2.41
CA MET A 191 8.91 -0.30 -2.96
C MET A 191 10.08 -0.63 -3.89
N THR A 192 10.37 0.26 -4.85
CA THR A 192 11.50 0.10 -5.77
C THR A 192 12.84 0.15 -5.08
N GLY A 193 13.01 1.03 -4.08
CA GLY A 193 14.24 1.15 -3.31
C GLY A 193 14.55 -0.12 -2.52
N GLN A 194 13.57 -0.67 -1.80
CA GLN A 194 13.72 -1.94 -1.07
C GLN A 194 13.94 -3.12 -2.03
N ALA A 195 13.24 -3.14 -3.16
CA ALA A 195 13.40 -4.20 -4.16
C ALA A 195 14.84 -4.27 -4.67
N LYS A 196 15.43 -3.11 -5.03
CA LYS A 196 16.83 -3.01 -5.47
C LYS A 196 17.82 -3.48 -4.40
N LYS A 197 17.64 -3.04 -3.14
CA LYS A 197 18.49 -3.47 -2.01
C LYS A 197 18.42 -4.99 -1.83
N LEU A 198 17.23 -5.56 -1.89
CA LEU A 198 17.02 -6.99 -1.72
C LEU A 198 17.59 -7.79 -2.88
N GLN A 199 17.42 -7.33 -4.12
CA GLN A 199 17.99 -7.96 -5.32
C GLN A 199 19.52 -7.99 -5.24
N GLN A 200 20.16 -6.87 -4.89
CA GLN A 200 21.62 -6.82 -4.71
C GLN A 200 22.12 -7.81 -3.66
N THR A 201 21.41 -7.91 -2.53
CA THR A 201 21.75 -8.86 -1.46
C THR A 201 21.70 -10.31 -1.95
N LEU A 202 20.72 -10.64 -2.80
CA LEU A 202 20.57 -11.98 -3.38
C LEU A 202 21.67 -12.28 -4.39
N ASP A 203 22.02 -11.31 -5.25
CA ASP A 203 23.07 -11.46 -6.25
C ASP A 203 24.45 -11.68 -5.60
N GLU A 204 24.75 -10.91 -4.53
CA GLU A 204 25.97 -11.10 -3.74
C GLU A 204 26.01 -12.46 -3.02
N ALA A 205 24.87 -12.98 -2.58
CA ALA A 205 24.81 -14.30 -1.97
C ALA A 205 25.13 -15.40 -3.00
N LEU A 206 24.57 -15.31 -4.20
CA LEU A 206 24.83 -16.24 -5.29
C LEU A 206 26.30 -16.24 -5.72
N ALA A 207 26.90 -15.06 -5.85
CA ALA A 207 28.31 -14.92 -6.24
C ALA A 207 29.30 -15.49 -5.21
N ARG A 208 28.88 -15.66 -3.95
CA ARG A 208 29.69 -16.30 -2.89
C ARG A 208 29.60 -17.83 -2.92
N ASP A 209 28.57 -18.38 -3.55
CA ASP A 209 28.31 -19.83 -3.62
C ASP A 209 28.81 -20.47 -4.94
N THR A 210 29.28 -19.66 -5.90
CA THR A 210 29.93 -20.05 -7.17
C THR A 210 31.44 -19.93 -7.11
#